data_AF-A0A2S0I8I8-F1
#
_entry.id   AF-A0A2S0I8I8-F1
#
_cell.length_a   1.000
_cell.length_b   1.000
_cell.length_c   1.000
_cell.angle_alpha   90.00
_cell.angle_beta   90.00
_cell.angle_gamma   90.00
#
_symmetry.space_group_name_H-M   'P 1'
#
loop_
_entity.id
_entity.type
_entity.pdbx_description
1 polymer ?
#
loop_
_entity_poly.entity_id
_entity_poly.type
_entity_poly.pdbx_seq_one_letter_code
_entity_poly.pdbx_strand_id
1 'polypeptide(L)'
;MSSRRAIAFLVSLLAAPSGAAVVYDNHGLVVDVATGSRRDWNTGQRQTTRATTITFQGKTLCGTDVGALLYPGSNARHARAFFCPGPVAVLGTDAVLAFFTSSSASTVLAHLQVVNGSLRVQRLPLSDKPDRDGIHGTRFEDARLPGWTRVDSAWNETVMIRHAPLKALNLGPGKLLDVSGDVAYLAIPPGRKVVVLQPATRVKDAHGYLQYVPEVTKFVDAPLAFRAVRLSDGRELARLDFDDTCVGLPALQFERPDAKTASSASPAVAFDDVPAWRASALELTQTQGRAALRLKPGVELPRKPGCKGGGTSG
;
A
#
# COMPACT_ATOMS: atom_id res chain seq x y z
N MET A 1 57.00 43.99 -23.41
CA MET A 1 56.86 42.56 -23.02
C MET A 1 55.54 42.39 -22.29
N SER A 2 54.72 41.45 -22.76
CA SER A 2 53.28 41.33 -22.50
C SER A 2 52.98 40.62 -21.18
N SER A 3 52.09 41.23 -20.39
CA SER A 3 51.40 40.64 -19.25
C SER A 3 50.32 39.65 -19.73
N ARG A 4 50.30 38.43 -19.20
CA ARG A 4 49.18 37.48 -19.37
C ARG A 4 48.63 37.09 -18.01
N ARG A 5 47.38 37.51 -17.78
CA ARG A 5 46.52 37.15 -16.65
C ARG A 5 46.08 35.69 -16.79
N ALA A 6 46.25 34.91 -15.73
CA ALA A 6 45.62 33.61 -15.58
C ALA A 6 44.16 33.80 -15.12
N ILE A 7 43.21 33.31 -15.91
CA ILE A 7 41.80 33.22 -15.53
C ILE A 7 41.60 31.86 -14.88
N ALA A 8 41.34 31.86 -13.57
CA ALA A 8 40.88 30.70 -12.85
C ALA A 8 39.39 30.48 -13.17
N PHE A 9 39.08 29.40 -13.89
CA PHE A 9 37.71 28.92 -14.03
C PHE A 9 37.27 28.26 -12.72
N LEU A 10 36.41 28.95 -11.96
CA LEU A 10 35.65 28.32 -10.89
C LEU A 10 34.58 27.42 -11.52
N VAL A 11 34.84 26.11 -11.49
CA VAL A 11 33.82 25.08 -11.72
C VAL A 11 32.94 25.04 -10.48
N SER A 12 31.76 25.66 -10.57
CA SER A 12 30.69 25.51 -9.60
C SER A 12 30.17 24.08 -9.64
N LEU A 13 30.77 23.21 -8.84
CA LEU A 13 30.23 21.88 -8.54
C LEU A 13 28.88 22.07 -7.83
N LEU A 14 27.79 21.90 -8.59
CA LEU A 14 26.53 21.48 -7.99
C LEU A 14 26.80 20.12 -7.35
N ALA A 15 26.95 20.12 -6.03
CA ALA A 15 26.95 18.89 -5.26
C ALA A 15 25.59 18.21 -5.45
N ALA A 16 25.52 17.27 -6.40
CA ALA A 16 24.45 16.30 -6.42
C ALA A 16 24.40 15.67 -5.00
N PRO A 17 23.23 15.59 -4.35
CA PRO A 17 23.15 14.95 -3.05
C PRO A 17 23.70 13.53 -3.21
N SER A 18 24.80 13.24 -2.52
CA SER A 18 25.44 11.94 -2.48
C SER A 18 24.43 10.91 -1.96
N GLY A 19 23.69 10.26 -2.85
CA GLY A 19 22.62 9.33 -2.49
C GLY A 19 21.40 9.27 -3.42
N ALA A 20 21.38 10.00 -4.55
CA ALA A 20 20.38 9.80 -5.60
C ALA A 20 20.82 8.66 -6.55
N ALA A 21 19.94 7.70 -6.81
CA ALA A 21 20.13 6.62 -7.77
C ALA A 21 19.02 6.65 -8.82
N VAL A 22 19.41 6.59 -10.09
CA VAL A 22 18.48 6.38 -11.21
C VAL A 22 17.96 4.94 -11.11
N VAL A 23 16.66 4.78 -10.85
CA VAL A 23 16.02 3.45 -10.75
C VAL A 23 15.26 3.07 -12.02
N TYR A 24 15.01 4.05 -12.90
CA TYR A 24 14.38 3.86 -14.20
C TYR A 24 14.84 4.97 -15.14
N ASP A 25 15.21 4.60 -16.36
CA ASP A 25 15.52 5.54 -17.44
C ASP A 25 15.17 4.87 -18.76
N ASN A 26 14.06 5.29 -19.36
CA ASN A 26 13.66 4.82 -20.69
C ASN A 26 12.78 5.85 -21.40
N HIS A 27 12.99 6.01 -22.71
CA HIS A 27 12.22 6.90 -23.60
C HIS A 27 12.00 8.33 -23.06
N GLY A 28 12.99 8.87 -22.34
CA GLY A 28 12.95 10.22 -21.76
C GLY A 28 12.12 10.32 -20.48
N LEU A 29 11.57 9.22 -19.97
CA LEU A 29 11.04 9.12 -18.61
C LEU A 29 12.15 8.60 -17.68
N VAL A 30 12.52 9.42 -16.71
CA VAL A 30 13.59 9.14 -15.74
C VAL A 30 13.01 9.17 -14.34
N VAL A 31 13.42 8.22 -13.50
CA VAL A 31 13.07 8.18 -12.09
C VAL A 31 14.33 8.09 -11.25
N ASP A 32 14.51 9.11 -10.42
CA ASP A 32 15.58 9.21 -9.44
C ASP A 32 15.03 8.98 -8.04
N VAL A 33 15.75 8.20 -7.25
CA VAL A 33 15.44 7.97 -5.85
C VAL A 33 16.62 8.43 -5.02
N ALA A 34 16.40 9.46 -4.21
CA ALA A 34 17.34 9.94 -3.21
C ALA A 34 16.99 9.38 -1.83
N THR A 35 17.95 8.70 -1.20
CA THR A 35 17.84 8.33 0.22
C THR A 35 18.63 9.29 1.07
N GLY A 36 17.99 9.92 2.03
CA GLY A 36 18.60 10.80 3.02
C GLY A 36 18.38 10.29 4.44
N SER A 37 18.91 11.04 5.40
CA SER A 37 18.58 10.83 6.81
C SER A 37 18.34 12.19 7.47
N ARG A 38 17.21 12.34 8.15
CA ARG A 38 16.87 13.52 8.93
C ARG A 38 16.74 13.13 10.40
N ARG A 39 17.20 13.98 11.31
CA ARG A 39 16.90 13.82 12.74
C ARG A 39 15.51 14.39 12.99
N ASP A 40 14.60 13.55 13.47
CA ASP A 40 13.29 13.96 13.94
C ASP A 40 13.48 14.86 15.17
N TRP A 41 12.92 16.07 15.10
CA TRP A 41 13.16 17.10 16.12
C TRP A 41 12.40 16.82 17.42
N ASN A 42 11.30 16.07 17.36
CA ASN A 42 10.47 15.73 18.52
C ASN A 42 11.07 14.56 19.30
N THR A 43 11.55 13.55 18.60
CA THR A 43 12.03 12.28 19.19
C THR A 43 13.55 12.19 19.27
N GLY A 44 14.27 13.10 18.59
CA GLY A 44 15.73 13.07 18.47
C GLY A 44 16.26 11.88 17.66
N GLN A 45 15.38 11.02 17.13
CA GLN A 45 15.74 9.82 16.39
C GLN A 45 16.08 10.14 14.94
N ARG A 46 17.03 9.39 14.38
CA ARG A 46 17.40 9.52 12.97
C ARG A 46 16.38 8.77 12.12
N GLN A 47 15.60 9.49 11.33
CA GLN A 47 14.68 8.96 10.34
C GLN A 47 15.36 8.92 8.97
N THR A 48 15.23 7.79 8.28
CA THR A 48 15.62 7.69 6.87
C THR A 48 14.52 8.33 6.04
N THR A 49 14.88 9.25 5.15
CA THR A 49 13.95 9.85 4.19
C THR A 49 14.22 9.26 2.81
N ARG A 50 13.16 9.02 2.05
CA ARG A 50 13.26 8.62 0.64
C ARG A 50 12.48 9.64 -0.17
N ALA A 51 13.17 10.32 -1.08
CA ALA A 51 12.57 11.26 -2.01
C ALA A 51 12.64 10.67 -3.42
N THR A 52 11.55 10.75 -4.16
CA THR A 52 11.50 10.33 -5.56
C THR A 52 11.36 11.57 -6.44
N THR A 53 12.10 11.63 -7.53
CA THR A 53 11.92 12.60 -8.59
C THR A 53 11.58 11.84 -9.86
N ILE A 54 10.50 12.24 -10.54
CA ILE A 54 10.12 11.69 -11.84
C ILE A 54 10.20 12.82 -12.85
N THR A 55 10.92 12.61 -13.94
CA THR A 55 11.16 13.60 -14.98
C THR A 55 10.75 13.01 -16.33
N PHE A 56 10.04 13.77 -17.15
CA PHE A 56 9.76 13.43 -18.54
C PHE A 56 10.27 14.52 -19.47
N GLN A 57 11.16 14.15 -20.40
CA GLN A 57 11.82 15.08 -21.35
C GLN A 57 12.48 16.29 -20.64
N GLY A 58 13.12 16.04 -19.50
CA GLY A 58 13.77 17.07 -18.68
C GLY A 58 12.83 17.89 -17.81
N LYS A 59 11.51 17.69 -17.89
CA LYS A 59 10.53 18.36 -17.03
C LYS A 59 10.12 17.48 -15.85
N THR A 60 10.28 17.98 -14.63
CA THR A 60 9.83 17.28 -13.41
C THR A 60 8.31 17.17 -13.37
N LEU A 61 7.79 15.99 -13.06
CA LEU A 61 6.36 15.73 -12.84
C LEU A 61 5.95 16.11 -11.41
N CYS A 62 6.14 17.38 -11.03
CA CYS A 62 5.76 17.92 -9.72
C CYS A 62 5.23 19.34 -9.91
N GLY A 63 3.92 19.53 -9.69
CA GLY A 63 3.25 20.76 -10.09
C GLY A 63 1.73 20.64 -10.14
N THR A 64 1.08 21.75 -10.49
CA THR A 64 -0.36 21.79 -10.77
C THR A 64 -0.72 21.20 -12.13
N ASP A 65 0.23 21.19 -13.07
CA ASP A 65 0.11 20.56 -14.39
C ASP A 65 -0.02 19.03 -14.29
N VAL A 66 0.57 18.42 -13.26
CA VAL A 66 0.39 17.00 -12.95
C VAL A 66 -1.07 16.67 -12.64
N GLY A 67 -1.80 17.58 -11.99
CA GLY A 67 -3.24 17.39 -11.72
C GLY A 67 -4.05 17.19 -13.01
N ALA A 68 -3.72 17.93 -14.07
CA ALA A 68 -4.35 17.79 -15.38
C ALA A 68 -3.97 16.47 -16.09
N LEU A 69 -2.77 15.93 -15.82
CA LEU A 69 -2.35 14.62 -16.31
C LEU A 69 -3.09 13.47 -15.59
N LEU A 70 -3.30 13.59 -14.28
CA LEU A 70 -3.98 12.57 -13.47
C LEU A 70 -5.51 12.57 -13.67
N TYR A 71 -6.09 13.72 -14.01
CA TYR A 71 -7.53 13.91 -14.18
C TYR A 71 -7.83 14.63 -15.51
N PRO A 72 -7.58 13.99 -16.66
CA PRO A 72 -7.74 14.63 -17.96
C PRO A 72 -9.18 15.09 -18.19
N GLY A 73 -9.36 16.35 -18.59
CA GLY A 73 -10.67 16.94 -18.88
C GLY A 73 -11.55 17.25 -17.67
N SER A 74 -11.07 17.02 -16.43
CA SER A 74 -11.83 17.32 -15.22
C SER A 74 -11.72 18.80 -14.84
N ASN A 75 -12.87 19.42 -14.55
CA ASN A 75 -12.95 20.78 -14.00
C ASN A 75 -12.98 20.81 -12.46
N ALA A 76 -12.91 19.65 -11.81
CA ALA A 76 -12.99 19.56 -10.36
C ALA A 76 -11.74 20.16 -9.68
N ARG A 77 -11.92 20.63 -8.44
CA ARG A 77 -10.84 21.28 -7.68
C ARG A 77 -9.57 20.42 -7.56
N HIS A 78 -9.73 19.10 -7.40
CA HIS A 78 -8.62 18.17 -7.29
C HIS A 78 -7.78 18.06 -8.57
N ALA A 79 -8.36 18.31 -9.75
CA ALA A 79 -7.62 18.30 -11.02
C ALA A 79 -6.65 19.50 -11.16
N ARG A 80 -6.81 20.52 -10.30
CA ARG A 80 -5.94 21.70 -10.23
C ARG A 80 -5.01 21.67 -9.01
N ALA A 81 -5.05 20.59 -8.23
CA ALA A 81 -4.22 20.46 -7.05
C ALA A 81 -2.74 20.28 -7.44
N PHE A 82 -1.86 20.70 -6.54
CA PHE A 82 -0.43 20.50 -6.69
C PHE A 82 -0.08 19.06 -6.28
N PHE A 83 0.46 18.27 -7.22
CA PHE A 83 0.89 16.90 -6.98
C PHE A 83 2.37 16.76 -7.22
N CYS A 84 3.04 15.95 -6.40
CA CYS A 84 4.42 15.55 -6.61
C CYS A 84 4.56 14.03 -6.47
N PRO A 85 5.58 13.45 -7.11
CA PRO A 85 5.74 12.01 -7.13
C PRO A 85 6.25 11.54 -5.77
N GLY A 86 5.67 10.44 -5.31
CA GLY A 86 6.08 9.70 -4.14
C GLY A 86 6.85 8.44 -4.54
N PRO A 87 6.82 7.39 -3.70
CA PRO A 87 7.43 6.10 -4.02
C PRO A 87 6.97 5.54 -5.37
N VAL A 88 7.85 4.77 -6.00
CA VAL A 88 7.64 4.14 -7.30
C VAL A 88 7.91 2.64 -7.27
N ALA A 89 7.27 1.91 -8.17
CA ALA A 89 7.63 0.54 -8.52
C ALA A 89 7.85 0.45 -10.03
N VAL A 90 9.00 -0.07 -10.44
CA VAL A 90 9.35 -0.25 -11.85
C VAL A 90 8.67 -1.51 -12.37
N LEU A 91 7.96 -1.40 -13.50
CA LEU A 91 7.23 -2.49 -14.14
C LEU A 91 8.00 -2.96 -15.37
N GLY A 92 8.97 -3.86 -15.17
CA GLY A 92 9.84 -4.31 -16.26
C GLY A 92 10.67 -3.16 -16.81
N THR A 93 10.69 -2.97 -18.13
CA THR A 93 11.52 -1.95 -18.80
C THR A 93 10.76 -0.73 -19.30
N ASP A 94 9.43 -0.81 -19.38
CA ASP A 94 8.66 0.15 -20.22
C ASP A 94 7.72 1.04 -19.42
N ALA A 95 7.50 0.75 -18.14
CA ALA A 95 6.55 1.48 -17.32
C ALA A 95 6.92 1.53 -15.84
N VAL A 96 6.26 2.45 -15.14
CA VAL A 96 6.43 2.69 -13.71
C VAL A 96 5.06 2.89 -13.06
N LEU A 97 4.83 2.28 -11.90
CA LEU A 97 3.78 2.70 -10.97
C LEU A 97 4.33 3.79 -10.06
N ALA A 98 3.59 4.88 -9.92
CA ALA A 98 3.97 6.00 -9.08
C ALA A 98 2.79 6.45 -8.21
N PHE A 99 3.06 6.64 -6.92
CA PHE A 99 2.16 7.43 -6.10
C PHE A 99 2.36 8.91 -6.39
N PHE A 100 1.28 9.68 -6.43
CA PHE A 100 1.29 11.13 -6.47
C PHE A 100 0.56 11.66 -5.23
N THR A 101 1.29 12.42 -4.43
CA THR A 101 0.76 12.97 -3.17
C THR A 101 0.47 14.46 -3.31
N SER A 102 -0.57 14.92 -2.63
CA SER A 102 -0.93 16.34 -2.53
C SER A 102 -1.28 16.70 -1.09
N SER A 103 -1.02 17.94 -0.70
CA SER A 103 -1.51 18.51 0.56
C SER A 103 -2.98 18.94 0.49
N SER A 104 -3.57 18.98 -0.70
CA SER A 104 -4.90 19.56 -0.96
C SER A 104 -5.86 18.61 -1.70
N ALA A 105 -5.41 17.41 -2.01
CA ALA A 105 -6.17 16.36 -2.67
C ALA A 105 -5.70 14.98 -2.19
N SER A 106 -6.53 13.96 -2.40
CA SER A 106 -6.18 12.57 -2.07
C SER A 106 -5.00 12.08 -2.87
N THR A 107 -4.18 11.23 -2.25
CA THR A 107 -3.10 10.50 -2.94
C THR A 107 -3.66 9.68 -4.10
N VAL A 108 -2.92 9.64 -5.20
CA VAL A 108 -3.29 8.93 -6.43
C VAL A 108 -2.22 7.90 -6.76
N LEU A 109 -2.62 6.70 -7.18
CA LEU A 109 -1.73 5.74 -7.83
C LEU A 109 -1.91 5.84 -9.35
N ALA A 110 -0.80 5.98 -10.08
CA ALA A 110 -0.82 6.07 -11.53
C ALA A 110 0.23 5.16 -12.17
N HIS A 111 -0.13 4.63 -13.33
CA HIS A 111 0.76 3.95 -14.25
C HIS A 111 1.30 4.97 -15.26
N LEU A 112 2.63 5.06 -15.35
CA LEU A 112 3.36 5.94 -16.24
C LEU A 112 4.04 5.09 -17.32
N GLN A 113 3.74 5.38 -18.56
CA GLN A 113 4.35 4.71 -19.72
C GLN A 113 4.59 5.72 -20.83
N VAL A 114 5.69 5.60 -21.56
CA VAL A 114 5.91 6.41 -22.76
C VAL A 114 5.48 5.61 -23.98
N VAL A 115 4.51 6.13 -24.74
CA VAL A 115 3.99 5.50 -25.96
C VAL A 115 4.08 6.50 -27.10
N ASN A 116 4.75 6.13 -28.20
CA ASN A 116 4.98 6.99 -29.36
C ASN A 116 5.58 8.36 -28.98
N GLY A 117 6.57 8.36 -28.08
CA GLY A 117 7.24 9.57 -27.60
C GLY A 117 6.39 10.47 -26.69
N SER A 118 5.19 10.05 -26.31
CA SER A 118 4.29 10.80 -25.42
C SER A 118 4.11 10.09 -24.09
N LEU A 119 4.17 10.83 -22.98
CA LEU A 119 3.84 10.30 -21.66
C LEU A 119 2.35 9.98 -21.57
N ARG A 120 2.04 8.72 -21.28
CA ARG A 120 0.72 8.24 -20.91
C ARG A 120 0.67 8.06 -19.40
N VAL A 121 -0.26 8.79 -18.78
CA VAL A 121 -0.56 8.69 -17.36
C VAL A 121 -1.93 8.06 -17.23
N GLN A 122 -2.00 6.89 -16.62
CA GLN A 122 -3.25 6.19 -16.36
C GLN A 122 -3.45 6.07 -14.85
N ARG A 123 -4.48 6.71 -14.31
CA ARG A 123 -4.88 6.51 -12.92
C ARG A 123 -5.33 5.07 -12.72
N LEU A 124 -4.82 4.41 -11.68
CA LEU A 124 -5.16 3.05 -11.35
C LEU A 124 -6.07 3.04 -10.11
N PRO A 125 -7.39 2.83 -10.26
CA PRO A 125 -8.27 2.71 -9.12
C PRO A 125 -7.95 1.46 -8.31
N LEU A 126 -7.95 1.57 -6.99
CA LEU A 126 -7.76 0.47 -6.05
C LEU A 126 -9.06 -0.24 -5.70
N SER A 127 -10.20 0.30 -6.12
CA SER A 127 -11.53 -0.25 -5.87
C SER A 127 -12.49 0.17 -6.96
N ASP A 128 -13.41 -0.73 -7.34
CA ASP A 128 -14.52 -0.42 -8.23
C ASP A 128 -15.55 0.51 -7.56
N LYS A 129 -15.56 0.57 -6.23
CA LYS A 129 -16.39 1.48 -5.44
C LYS A 129 -15.64 2.80 -5.21
N PRO A 130 -16.12 3.95 -5.72
CA PRO A 130 -15.39 5.22 -5.65
C PRO A 130 -15.13 5.74 -4.23
N ASP A 131 -16.05 5.48 -3.31
CA ASP A 131 -15.92 5.80 -1.88
C ASP A 131 -14.81 4.99 -1.20
N ARG A 132 -14.36 3.89 -1.83
CA ARG A 132 -13.31 2.97 -1.36
C ARG A 132 -12.02 3.01 -2.19
N ASP A 133 -11.82 4.06 -3.00
CA ASP A 133 -10.65 4.22 -3.89
C ASP A 133 -9.47 5.04 -3.28
N GLY A 134 -9.54 5.30 -1.98
CA GLY A 134 -8.52 6.03 -1.22
C GLY A 134 -7.26 5.23 -0.87
N ILE A 135 -6.18 5.96 -0.64
CA ILE A 135 -4.83 5.45 -0.32
C ILE A 135 -4.39 6.03 1.03
N HIS A 136 -4.09 5.18 2.01
CA HIS A 136 -3.61 5.60 3.34
C HIS A 136 -2.08 5.61 3.47
N GLY A 137 -1.38 4.84 2.64
CA GLY A 137 0.08 4.79 2.59
C GLY A 137 0.60 4.67 1.16
N THR A 138 1.84 5.07 0.93
CA THR A 138 2.46 5.10 -0.41
C THR A 138 3.53 4.03 -0.59
N ARG A 139 3.45 2.94 0.19
CA ARG A 139 4.41 1.85 0.13
C ARG A 139 3.96 0.81 -0.89
N PHE A 140 4.88 0.44 -1.77
CA PHE A 140 4.75 -0.77 -2.57
C PHE A 140 5.30 -1.94 -1.79
N GLU A 141 4.47 -2.96 -1.64
CA GLU A 141 4.77 -4.18 -0.92
C GLU A 141 5.04 -5.32 -1.90
N ASP A 142 5.81 -6.31 -1.44
CA ASP A 142 6.04 -7.53 -2.19
C ASP A 142 4.73 -8.34 -2.28
N ALA A 143 4.37 -8.72 -3.51
CA ALA A 143 3.16 -9.47 -3.85
C ALA A 143 3.34 -11.00 -3.73
N ARG A 144 4.56 -11.48 -3.44
CA ARG A 144 4.97 -12.89 -3.43
C ARG A 144 4.74 -13.60 -4.77
N LEU A 145 4.57 -12.83 -5.85
CA LEU A 145 4.32 -13.33 -7.19
C LEU A 145 5.04 -12.42 -8.21
N PRO A 146 5.91 -12.96 -9.08
CA PRO A 146 6.58 -12.18 -10.11
C PRO A 146 5.57 -11.52 -11.07
N GLY A 147 5.84 -10.27 -11.47
CA GLY A 147 4.93 -9.50 -12.33
C GLY A 147 3.71 -8.93 -11.59
N TRP A 148 3.76 -8.93 -10.25
CA TRP A 148 2.75 -8.31 -9.40
C TRP A 148 3.38 -7.41 -8.35
N THR A 149 2.61 -6.41 -7.92
CA THR A 149 2.93 -5.57 -6.76
C THR A 149 1.73 -5.53 -5.83
N ARG A 150 1.97 -5.39 -4.52
CA ARG A 150 0.91 -5.24 -3.53
C ARG A 150 0.92 -3.81 -3.00
N VAL A 151 -0.27 -3.28 -2.71
CA VAL A 151 -0.46 -2.05 -1.95
C VAL A 151 -1.59 -2.25 -0.96
N ASP A 152 -1.63 -1.42 0.08
CA ASP A 152 -2.73 -1.41 1.04
C ASP A 152 -3.63 -0.19 0.78
N SER A 153 -4.94 -0.44 0.70
CA SER A 153 -5.93 0.64 0.54
C SER A 153 -6.13 1.42 1.83
N ALA A 154 -6.84 2.56 1.77
CA ALA A 154 -7.18 3.30 2.97
C ALA A 154 -8.12 2.56 3.96
N TRP A 155 -8.66 1.41 3.56
CA TRP A 155 -9.50 0.55 4.39
C TRP A 155 -8.75 -0.66 4.95
N ASN A 156 -7.41 -0.65 4.89
CA ASN A 156 -6.57 -1.80 5.27
C ASN A 156 -6.91 -3.07 4.48
N GLU A 157 -7.23 -2.89 3.19
CA GLU A 157 -7.47 -4.00 2.26
C GLU A 157 -6.21 -4.25 1.44
N THR A 158 -5.94 -5.53 1.18
CA THR A 158 -4.85 -5.93 0.29
C THR A 158 -5.31 -5.75 -1.16
N VAL A 159 -4.58 -4.93 -1.92
CA VAL A 159 -4.78 -4.74 -3.36
C VAL A 159 -3.57 -5.30 -4.10
N MET A 160 -3.83 -6.23 -5.01
CA MET A 160 -2.82 -6.84 -5.88
C MET A 160 -2.87 -6.16 -7.24
N ILE A 161 -1.72 -5.75 -7.76
CA ILE A 161 -1.60 -5.08 -9.06
C ILE A 161 -0.80 -5.98 -9.98
N ARG A 162 -1.46 -6.56 -10.98
CA ARG A 162 -0.78 -7.27 -12.06
C ARG A 162 -0.16 -6.27 -13.03
N HIS A 163 1.08 -6.50 -13.43
CA HIS A 163 1.79 -5.60 -14.35
C HIS A 163 1.37 -5.79 -15.81
N ALA A 164 1.10 -7.04 -16.23
CA ALA A 164 0.77 -7.37 -17.61
C ALA A 164 -0.35 -8.42 -17.74
N PRO A 165 -1.51 -8.09 -18.35
CA PRO A 165 -1.98 -6.72 -18.57
C PRO A 165 -2.31 -6.04 -17.24
N LEU A 166 -2.11 -4.72 -17.22
CA LEU A 166 -2.25 -3.87 -16.03
C LEU A 166 -3.65 -4.00 -15.43
N LYS A 167 -3.75 -4.48 -14.19
CA LYS A 167 -5.01 -4.58 -13.46
C LYS A 167 -4.77 -4.52 -11.96
N ALA A 168 -5.46 -3.62 -11.27
CA ALA A 168 -5.58 -3.66 -9.82
C ALA A 168 -6.74 -4.58 -9.43
N LEU A 169 -6.52 -5.38 -8.39
CA LEU A 169 -7.49 -6.32 -7.85
C LEU A 169 -7.52 -6.17 -6.33
N ASN A 170 -8.62 -5.62 -5.82
CA ASN A 170 -8.85 -5.52 -4.39
C ASN A 170 -9.31 -6.88 -3.85
N LEU A 171 -8.48 -7.52 -3.01
CA LEU A 171 -8.81 -8.79 -2.37
C LEU A 171 -9.62 -8.60 -1.08
N GLY A 172 -9.86 -7.36 -0.68
CA GLY A 172 -10.56 -6.99 0.54
C GLY A 172 -9.67 -7.07 1.79
N PRO A 173 -10.27 -7.18 2.97
CA PRO A 173 -9.55 -7.06 4.24
C PRO A 173 -8.60 -8.22 4.52
N GLY A 174 -7.45 -7.90 5.09
CA GLY A 174 -6.44 -8.86 5.53
C GLY A 174 -5.07 -8.55 4.96
N LYS A 175 -4.04 -9.16 5.56
CA LYS A 175 -2.64 -9.10 5.16
C LYS A 175 -2.27 -10.38 4.40
N LEU A 176 -1.50 -10.23 3.32
CA LEU A 176 -1.08 -11.35 2.49
C LEU A 176 -0.13 -12.29 3.25
N LEU A 177 -0.54 -13.55 3.37
CA LEU A 177 0.31 -14.63 3.86
C LEU A 177 1.13 -15.22 2.73
N ASP A 178 0.44 -15.57 1.64
CA ASP A 178 1.02 -16.34 0.55
C ASP A 178 0.16 -16.33 -0.71
N VAL A 179 0.77 -16.68 -1.83
CA VAL A 179 0.09 -16.97 -3.10
C VAL A 179 0.49 -18.36 -3.57
N SER A 180 -0.47 -19.26 -3.73
CA SER A 180 -0.25 -20.61 -4.25
C SER A 180 -1.16 -20.86 -5.46
N GLY A 181 -0.55 -20.93 -6.65
CA GLY A 181 -1.31 -20.96 -7.90
C GLY A 181 -2.15 -19.69 -8.08
N ASP A 182 -3.46 -19.85 -8.29
CA ASP A 182 -4.43 -18.75 -8.44
C ASP A 182 -5.11 -18.36 -7.11
N VAL A 183 -4.57 -18.78 -5.97
CA VAL A 183 -5.16 -18.50 -4.65
C VAL A 183 -4.23 -17.66 -3.80
N ALA A 184 -4.71 -16.48 -3.39
CA ALA A 184 -4.10 -15.66 -2.36
C ALA A 184 -4.68 -16.02 -0.98
N TYR A 185 -3.81 -16.30 -0.02
CA TYR A 185 -4.17 -16.55 1.37
C TYR A 185 -3.93 -15.27 2.17
N LEU A 186 -4.97 -14.81 2.86
CA LEU A 186 -4.94 -13.62 3.69
C LEU A 186 -5.22 -13.98 5.14
N ALA A 187 -4.56 -13.28 6.06
CA ALA A 187 -4.93 -13.27 7.47
C ALA A 187 -5.57 -11.92 7.82
N ILE A 188 -6.68 -11.93 8.55
CA ILE A 188 -7.22 -10.75 9.23
C ILE A 188 -6.73 -10.85 10.67
N PRO A 189 -5.70 -10.08 11.08
CA PRO A 189 -5.22 -10.13 12.46
C PRO A 189 -6.34 -9.72 13.43
N PRO A 190 -6.37 -10.27 14.65
CA PRO A 190 -7.30 -9.80 15.66
C PRO A 190 -7.02 -8.32 15.95
N GLY A 191 -8.06 -7.54 16.11
CA GLY A 191 -7.92 -6.10 16.28
C GLY A 191 -9.20 -5.44 16.75
N ARG A 192 -9.34 -4.15 16.46
CA ARG A 192 -10.57 -3.42 16.72
C ARG A 192 -11.09 -2.86 15.41
N LYS A 193 -12.37 -3.08 15.13
CA LYS A 193 -13.09 -2.49 14.00
C LYS A 193 -13.96 -1.36 14.50
N VAL A 194 -14.03 -0.29 13.73
CA VAL A 194 -14.99 0.80 13.95
C VAL A 194 -16.32 0.38 13.34
N VAL A 195 -17.37 0.32 14.15
CA VAL A 195 -18.74 0.10 13.70
C VAL A 195 -19.51 1.39 13.89
N VAL A 196 -20.19 1.81 12.84
CA VAL A 196 -21.06 2.99 12.84
C VAL A 196 -22.36 2.62 13.54
N LEU A 197 -22.60 3.20 14.71
CA LEU A 197 -23.87 3.04 15.44
C LEU A 197 -24.93 3.99 14.90
N GLN A 198 -24.51 5.20 14.50
CA GLN A 198 -25.38 6.20 13.91
C GLN A 198 -24.61 6.96 12.83
N PRO A 199 -25.09 6.97 11.56
CA PRO A 199 -24.41 7.70 10.49
C PRO A 199 -24.49 9.21 10.74
N ALA A 200 -23.53 9.95 10.19
CA ALA A 200 -23.60 11.40 10.20
C ALA A 200 -24.85 11.89 9.46
N THR A 201 -25.58 12.84 10.05
CA THR A 201 -26.81 13.39 9.47
C THR A 201 -26.81 14.91 9.54
N ARG A 202 -27.62 15.55 8.69
CA ARG A 202 -27.90 16.99 8.79
C ARG A 202 -29.33 17.16 9.24
N VAL A 203 -29.52 17.79 10.40
CA VAL A 203 -30.84 18.05 10.97
C VAL A 203 -31.06 19.56 11.05
N LYS A 204 -32.32 20.01 10.92
CA LYS A 204 -32.65 21.41 11.19
C LYS A 204 -32.87 21.59 12.68
N ASP A 205 -32.28 22.63 13.27
CA ASP A 205 -32.58 23.01 14.65
C ASP A 205 -33.95 23.69 14.78
N ALA A 206 -34.34 24.04 16.00
CA ALA A 206 -35.62 24.67 16.31
C ALA A 206 -35.83 26.03 15.60
N HIS A 207 -34.77 26.63 15.06
CA HIS A 207 -34.80 27.91 14.32
C HIS A 207 -34.64 27.70 12.81
N GLY A 208 -34.59 26.45 12.33
CA GLY A 208 -34.51 26.11 10.91
C GLY A 208 -33.09 26.05 10.33
N TYR A 209 -32.04 26.25 11.13
CA TYR A 209 -30.66 26.17 10.66
C TYR A 209 -30.20 24.71 10.55
N LEU A 210 -29.50 24.38 9.46
CA LEU A 210 -28.93 23.04 9.26
C LEU A 210 -27.72 22.83 10.18
N GLN A 211 -27.87 21.93 11.14
CA GLN A 211 -26.79 21.45 11.99
C GLN A 211 -26.27 20.09 11.52
N TYR A 212 -24.96 19.92 11.59
CA TYR A 212 -24.30 18.65 11.33
C TYR A 212 -24.27 17.83 12.62
N VAL A 213 -24.90 16.66 12.60
CA VAL A 213 -24.78 15.64 13.65
C VAL A 213 -23.68 14.67 13.22
N PRO A 214 -22.54 14.62 13.93
CA PRO A 214 -21.44 13.74 13.57
C PRO A 214 -21.84 12.27 13.72
N GLU A 215 -21.10 11.41 13.03
CA GLU A 215 -21.22 9.96 13.14
C GLU A 215 -20.90 9.49 14.56
N VAL A 216 -21.73 8.60 15.10
CA VAL A 216 -21.44 7.90 16.36
C VAL A 216 -20.86 6.53 16.01
N THR A 217 -19.63 6.28 16.44
CA THR A 217 -18.95 5.01 16.19
C THR A 217 -18.57 4.30 17.48
N LYS A 218 -18.43 2.97 17.40
CA LYS A 218 -17.92 2.13 18.49
C LYS A 218 -16.84 1.20 17.97
N PHE A 219 -15.75 1.06 18.72
CA PHE A 219 -14.76 0.03 18.47
C PHE A 219 -15.28 -1.32 18.99
N VAL A 220 -15.41 -2.29 18.11
CA VAL A 220 -15.70 -3.70 18.45
C VAL A 220 -14.47 -4.54 18.19
N ASP A 221 -14.27 -5.59 18.98
CA ASP A 221 -13.16 -6.51 18.74
C ASP A 221 -13.44 -7.28 17.44
N ALA A 222 -12.45 -7.30 16.57
CA ALA A 222 -12.46 -8.07 15.35
C ALA A 222 -11.70 -9.37 15.61
N PRO A 223 -12.37 -10.53 15.52
CA PRO A 223 -11.67 -11.80 15.67
C PRO A 223 -10.67 -12.03 14.54
N LEU A 224 -9.75 -12.97 14.81
CA LEU A 224 -8.91 -13.54 13.78
C LEU A 224 -9.78 -14.22 12.71
N ALA A 225 -9.41 -14.05 11.45
CA ALA A 225 -9.92 -14.88 10.37
C ALA A 225 -8.83 -15.15 9.32
N PHE A 226 -8.95 -16.26 8.61
CA PHE A 226 -8.20 -16.52 7.38
C PHE A 226 -9.13 -16.53 6.19
N ARG A 227 -8.61 -16.10 5.04
CA ARG A 227 -9.36 -16.05 3.78
C ARG A 227 -8.52 -16.66 2.68
N ALA A 228 -9.17 -17.38 1.79
CA ALA A 228 -8.62 -17.82 0.52
C ALA A 228 -9.37 -17.07 -0.59
N VAL A 229 -8.66 -16.31 -1.41
CA VAL A 229 -9.23 -15.45 -2.45
C VAL A 229 -8.63 -15.81 -3.80
N ARG A 230 -9.46 -15.92 -4.82
CA ARG A 230 -9.01 -16.19 -6.18
C ARG A 230 -8.39 -14.94 -6.81
N LEU A 231 -7.21 -15.06 -7.40
CA LEU A 231 -6.50 -13.95 -8.03
C LEU A 231 -7.03 -13.57 -9.41
N SER A 232 -7.75 -14.45 -10.10
CA SER A 232 -8.34 -14.12 -11.41
C SER A 232 -9.43 -13.04 -11.34
N ASP A 233 -10.24 -13.06 -10.27
CA ASP A 233 -11.46 -12.27 -10.13
C ASP A 233 -11.66 -11.63 -8.75
N GLY A 234 -10.79 -11.91 -7.77
CA GLY A 234 -10.89 -11.38 -6.41
C GLY A 234 -11.98 -12.04 -5.57
N ARG A 235 -12.58 -13.13 -6.05
CA ARG A 235 -13.67 -13.82 -5.35
C ARG A 235 -13.12 -14.59 -4.15
N GLU A 236 -13.74 -14.39 -3.00
CA GLU A 236 -13.48 -15.22 -1.82
C GLU A 236 -13.96 -16.64 -2.08
N LEU A 237 -13.03 -17.59 -1.98
CA LEU A 237 -13.28 -19.01 -2.17
C LEU A 237 -13.74 -19.65 -0.87
N ALA A 238 -13.04 -19.33 0.22
CA ALA A 238 -13.31 -19.87 1.54
C ALA A 238 -12.78 -18.95 2.62
N ARG A 239 -13.38 -19.08 3.80
CA ARG A 239 -13.03 -18.31 4.99
C ARG A 239 -13.07 -19.20 6.22
N LEU A 240 -12.15 -18.94 7.14
CA LEU A 240 -12.09 -19.56 8.45
C LEU A 240 -12.14 -18.45 9.50
N ASP A 241 -13.25 -18.34 10.21
CA ASP A 241 -13.45 -17.39 11.30
C ASP A 241 -13.17 -18.06 12.66
N PHE A 242 -12.70 -17.28 13.62
CA PHE A 242 -12.51 -17.71 15.01
C PHE A 242 -13.37 -16.85 15.91
N ASP A 243 -14.35 -17.42 16.60
CA ASP A 243 -15.20 -16.62 17.52
C ASP A 243 -14.43 -16.20 18.79
N ASP A 244 -13.40 -16.95 19.15
CA ASP A 244 -12.56 -16.70 20.31
C ASP A 244 -11.55 -15.56 20.04
N THR A 245 -11.85 -14.37 20.57
CA THR A 245 -10.98 -13.18 20.45
C THR A 245 -9.66 -13.29 21.23
N CYS A 246 -9.50 -14.35 22.04
CA CYS A 246 -8.23 -14.69 22.68
C CYS A 246 -7.26 -15.39 21.72
N VAL A 247 -7.76 -15.99 20.62
CA VAL A 247 -6.89 -16.59 19.60
C VAL A 247 -6.24 -15.49 18.77
N GLY A 248 -4.95 -15.65 18.52
CA GLY A 248 -4.15 -14.71 17.74
C GLY A 248 -3.34 -15.38 16.64
N LEU A 249 -2.58 -14.56 15.93
CA LEU A 249 -1.56 -15.02 14.99
C LEU A 249 -0.21 -15.09 15.70
N PRO A 250 0.68 -16.01 15.30
CA PRO A 250 2.09 -15.82 15.62
C PRO A 250 2.55 -14.46 15.08
N ALA A 251 3.64 -13.92 15.63
CA ALA A 251 4.21 -12.66 15.17
C ALA A 251 4.80 -12.84 13.75
N LEU A 252 3.93 -12.78 12.74
CA LEU A 252 4.23 -12.92 11.32
C LEU A 252 4.71 -11.58 10.77
N GLN A 253 5.80 -11.62 10.01
CA GLN A 253 6.25 -10.46 9.26
C GLN A 253 5.57 -10.41 7.87
N PHE A 254 4.47 -9.67 7.77
CA PHE A 254 3.67 -9.57 6.53
C PHE A 254 4.31 -8.73 5.42
N GLU A 255 5.21 -7.82 5.80
CA GLU A 255 5.82 -6.84 4.92
C GLU A 255 7.33 -7.08 4.90
N ARG A 256 7.97 -6.94 3.74
CA ARG A 256 9.42 -7.12 3.67
C ARG A 256 10.07 -6.05 4.55
N PRO A 257 10.97 -6.41 5.48
CA PRO A 257 11.66 -5.41 6.28
C PRO A 257 12.46 -4.50 5.36
N ASP A 258 12.39 -3.19 5.60
CA ASP A 258 13.32 -2.27 4.96
C ASP A 258 14.72 -2.58 5.48
N ALA A 259 15.72 -2.64 4.59
CA ALA A 259 17.10 -3.07 4.91
C ALA A 259 17.80 -2.28 6.04
N LYS A 260 17.20 -1.19 6.53
CA LYS A 260 17.78 -0.31 7.57
C LYS A 260 16.90 -0.15 8.81
N THR A 261 15.70 -0.73 8.85
CA THR A 261 14.80 -0.62 10.00
C THR A 261 14.92 -1.88 10.84
N ALA A 262 15.90 -1.92 11.75
CA ALA A 262 16.00 -2.97 12.73
C ALA A 262 14.83 -2.82 13.72
N SER A 263 13.77 -3.61 13.53
CA SER A 263 12.74 -3.80 14.56
C SER A 263 13.40 -4.44 15.77
N SER A 264 13.19 -3.88 16.97
CA SER A 264 13.67 -4.47 18.22
C SER A 264 12.93 -5.76 18.60
N ALA A 265 11.73 -5.98 18.06
CA ALA A 265 11.00 -7.23 18.18
C ALA A 265 11.35 -8.14 17.00
N SER A 266 11.96 -9.30 17.30
CA SER A 266 12.15 -10.37 16.31
C SER A 266 10.80 -11.01 16.02
N PRO A 267 10.37 -11.13 14.74
CA PRO A 267 9.16 -11.84 14.41
C PRO A 267 9.30 -13.32 14.78
N ALA A 268 8.20 -13.95 15.15
CA ALA A 268 8.16 -15.40 15.34
C ALA A 268 8.29 -16.15 14.00
N VAL A 269 7.85 -15.51 12.91
CA VAL A 269 7.97 -16.03 11.54
C VAL A 269 8.40 -14.88 10.63
N ALA A 270 9.60 -15.00 10.06
CA ALA A 270 10.18 -13.99 9.17
C ALA A 270 9.42 -13.93 7.83
N PHE A 271 9.59 -12.82 7.09
CA PHE A 271 8.85 -12.56 5.86
C PHE A 271 8.93 -13.70 4.83
N ASP A 272 10.13 -14.26 4.64
CA ASP A 272 10.38 -15.33 3.67
C ASP A 272 9.83 -16.70 4.13
N ASP A 273 9.60 -16.88 5.44
CA ASP A 273 9.07 -18.11 6.03
C ASP A 273 7.53 -18.14 6.14
N VAL A 274 6.87 -16.99 5.99
CA VAL A 274 5.39 -16.91 6.06
C VAL A 274 4.69 -17.87 5.09
N PRO A 275 5.13 -18.04 3.81
CA PRO A 275 4.55 -19.02 2.90
C PRO A 275 4.62 -20.46 3.41
N ALA A 276 5.79 -20.85 3.96
CA ALA A 276 5.99 -22.18 4.51
C ALA A 276 5.12 -22.40 5.76
N TRP A 277 5.07 -21.41 6.65
CA TRP A 277 4.17 -21.42 7.81
C TRP A 277 2.71 -21.59 7.36
N ARG A 278 2.25 -20.78 6.42
CA ARG A 278 0.90 -20.85 5.84
C ARG A 278 0.61 -22.24 5.31
N ALA A 279 1.52 -22.83 4.55
CA ALA A 279 1.38 -24.17 3.99
C ALA A 279 1.34 -25.27 5.07
N SER A 280 2.02 -25.10 6.20
CA SER A 280 1.94 -26.02 7.35
C SER A 280 0.72 -25.79 8.24
N ALA A 281 0.16 -24.58 8.25
CA ALA A 281 -0.92 -24.19 9.17
C ALA A 281 -2.31 -24.36 8.56
N LEU A 282 -2.47 -24.04 7.27
CA LEU A 282 -3.76 -23.95 6.61
C LEU A 282 -3.90 -24.99 5.49
N GLU A 283 -5.11 -25.49 5.35
CA GLU A 283 -5.52 -26.36 4.25
C GLU A 283 -6.76 -25.79 3.58
N LEU A 284 -6.70 -25.66 2.25
CA LEU A 284 -7.84 -25.34 1.41
C LEU A 284 -8.25 -26.64 0.70
N THR A 285 -9.44 -27.14 1.00
CA THR A 285 -10.05 -28.25 0.26
C THR A 285 -11.04 -27.70 -0.75
N GLN A 286 -10.98 -28.18 -1.99
CA GLN A 286 -11.89 -27.76 -3.07
C GLN A 286 -12.53 -29.00 -3.69
N THR A 287 -13.84 -29.15 -3.50
CA THR A 287 -14.64 -30.25 -4.06
C THR A 287 -15.80 -29.66 -4.84
N GLN A 288 -15.98 -30.07 -6.10
CA GLN A 288 -17.08 -29.69 -7.02
C GLN A 288 -17.99 -28.54 -6.52
N GLY A 289 -17.53 -27.30 -6.65
CA GLY A 289 -18.30 -26.09 -6.35
C GLY A 289 -18.25 -25.59 -4.89
N ARG A 290 -17.59 -26.29 -3.97
CA ARG A 290 -17.37 -25.87 -2.58
C ARG A 290 -15.89 -25.81 -2.27
N ALA A 291 -15.47 -24.74 -1.61
CA ALA A 291 -14.14 -24.63 -1.03
C ALA A 291 -14.27 -24.41 0.48
N ALA A 292 -13.41 -25.07 1.25
CA ALA A 292 -13.36 -24.95 2.70
C ALA A 292 -11.92 -24.71 3.15
N LEU A 293 -11.74 -23.70 4.00
CA LEU A 293 -10.45 -23.36 4.59
C LEU A 293 -10.46 -23.83 6.05
N ARG A 294 -9.42 -24.57 6.45
CA ARG A 294 -9.30 -25.14 7.79
C ARG A 294 -7.87 -25.02 8.29
N LEU A 295 -7.69 -25.08 9.61
CA LEU A 295 -6.38 -25.41 10.19
C LEU A 295 -6.06 -26.87 9.90
N LYS A 296 -4.80 -27.16 9.61
CA LYS A 296 -4.33 -28.54 9.51
C LYS A 296 -4.38 -29.22 10.89
N PRO A 297 -4.56 -30.55 10.95
CA PRO A 297 -4.56 -31.29 12.21
C PRO A 297 -3.28 -31.03 13.02
N GLY A 298 -3.43 -30.81 14.33
CA GLY A 298 -2.32 -30.56 15.25
C GLY A 298 -1.76 -29.13 15.23
N VAL A 299 -2.30 -28.23 14.39
CA VAL A 299 -1.89 -26.82 14.38
C VAL A 299 -2.66 -26.06 15.46
N GLU A 300 -1.91 -25.52 16.42
CA GLU A 300 -2.45 -24.63 17.45
C GLU A 300 -2.00 -23.20 17.21
N LEU A 301 -2.96 -22.27 17.29
CA LEU A 301 -2.69 -20.84 17.19
C LEU A 301 -2.39 -20.26 18.58
N PRO A 302 -1.50 -19.26 18.68
CA PRO A 302 -1.16 -18.66 19.95
C PRO A 302 -2.38 -17.99 20.57
N ARG A 303 -2.45 -18.05 21.90
CA ARG A 303 -3.47 -17.36 22.69
C ARG A 303 -2.89 -16.13 23.37
N LYS A 304 -3.69 -15.07 23.49
CA LYS A 304 -3.31 -13.87 24.23
C LYS A 304 -3.02 -14.23 25.69
N PRO A 305 -1.90 -13.76 26.27
CA PRO A 305 -1.62 -13.95 27.70
C PRO A 305 -2.74 -13.41 28.59
N GLY A 306 -3.09 -14.15 29.65
CA GLY A 306 -4.15 -13.76 30.61
C GLY A 306 -5.59 -13.94 30.11
N CYS A 307 -5.77 -14.47 28.90
CA CYS A 307 -7.09 -14.66 28.29
C CYS A 307 -7.63 -16.05 28.67
N LYS A 308 -8.50 -16.11 29.69
CA LYS A 308 -9.20 -17.35 30.08
C LYS A 308 -10.23 -17.67 29.01
N GLY A 309 -10.08 -18.79 28.32
CA GLY A 309 -11.04 -19.24 27.32
C GLY A 309 -12.44 -19.34 27.93
N GLY A 310 -13.44 -18.78 27.26
CA GLY A 310 -14.81 -19.21 27.49
C GLY A 310 -14.86 -20.70 27.15
N GLY A 311 -14.96 -21.54 28.17
CA GLY A 311 -14.95 -22.98 27.98
C GLY A 311 -16.04 -23.39 27.01
N THR A 312 -15.68 -24.19 26.01
CA THR A 312 -16.62 -25.11 25.38
C THR A 312 -17.10 -26.07 26.45
N SER A 313 -18.27 -25.79 27.00
CA SER A 313 -19.08 -26.75 27.73
C SER A 313 -19.86 -27.60 26.72
N GLY A 314 -19.61 -28.91 26.73
CA GLY A 314 -20.53 -29.95 26.25
C GLY A 314 -20.49 -30.26 24.76
#